data_AF-A0A158H9V7-F1
#
_entry.id   AF-A0A158H9V7-F1
#
_cell.length_a   1.000
_cell.length_b   1.000
_cell.length_c   1.000
_cell.angle_alpha   90.00
_cell.angle_beta   90.00
_cell.angle_gamma   90.00
#
_symmetry.space_group_name_H-M   'P 1'
#
loop_
_entity.id
_entity.type
_entity.pdbx_description
1 polymer ?
#
loop_
_entity_poly.entity_id
_entity_poly.type
_entity_poly.pdbx_seq_one_letter_code
_entity_poly.pdbx_strand_id
1 'polypeptide(L)' 'MAARLDRALQKANVSSAKAAGWLEVSEHDVQFWRRGITVPPFYAFNRIAKALDIDPHWLCTGQDQGAHPAN' A
#
# COMPACT_ATOMS: atom_id res chain seq x y z
N MET A 1 -3.43 -2.30 -7.92
CA MET A 1 -3.41 -2.02 -6.47
C MET A 1 -2.45 -2.96 -5.75
N ALA A 2 -2.68 -4.29 -5.78
CA ALA A 2 -1.81 -5.31 -5.15
C ALA A 2 -0.31 -5.15 -5.47
N ALA A 3 0.05 -5.08 -6.76
CA ALA A 3 1.44 -4.86 -7.18
C ALA A 3 2.03 -3.51 -6.75
N ARG A 4 1.19 -2.49 -6.51
CA ARG A 4 1.62 -1.16 -6.04
C ARG A 4 1.86 -1.15 -4.55
N LEU A 5 0.94 -1.75 -3.80
CA LEU A 5 1.12 -2.01 -2.37
C LEU A 5 2.40 -2.81 -2.14
N ASP A 6 2.60 -3.87 -2.92
CA ASP A 6 3.82 -4.67 -2.87
C ASP A 6 5.07 -3.83 -3.16
N ARG A 7 5.08 -3.03 -4.23
CA ARG A 7 6.19 -2.10 -4.54
C ARG A 7 6.41 -1.05 -3.46
N ALA A 8 5.36 -0.51 -2.85
CA ALA A 8 5.47 0.50 -1.79
C ALA A 8 6.12 -0.09 -0.53
N LEU A 9 5.68 -1.29 -0.13
CA LEU A 9 6.26 -2.03 0.98
C LEU A 9 7.72 -2.42 0.70
N GLN A 10 8.03 -2.89 -0.52
CA GLN A 10 9.41 -3.19 -0.92
C GLN A 10 10.29 -1.94 -0.91
N LYS A 11 9.82 -0.81 -1.45
CA LYS A 11 10.56 0.46 -1.49
C LYS A 11 10.87 0.98 -0.09
N ALA A 12 9.96 0.77 0.85
CA ALA A 12 10.14 1.13 2.25
C ALA A 12 10.92 0.09 3.08
N ASN A 13 11.36 -1.00 2.46
CA ASN A 13 12.00 -2.15 3.12
C ASN A 13 11.15 -2.72 4.28
N VAL A 14 9.83 -2.78 4.07
CA VAL A 14 8.84 -3.25 5.04
C VAL A 14 8.42 -4.68 4.69
N SER A 15 8.67 -5.61 5.63
CA SER A 15 8.18 -6.98 5.52
C SER A 15 6.68 -7.07 5.77
N SER A 16 6.04 -8.15 5.30
CA SER A 16 4.60 -8.40 5.53
C SER A 16 4.26 -8.41 7.03
N ALA A 17 5.10 -9.01 7.88
CA ALA A 17 4.96 -8.99 9.34
C ALA A 17 4.95 -7.57 9.92
N LYS A 18 5.85 -6.71 9.44
CA LYS A 18 5.96 -5.33 9.91
C LYS A 18 4.76 -4.50 9.46
N ALA A 19 4.32 -4.68 8.21
CA ALA A 19 3.10 -4.07 7.71
C ALA A 19 1.86 -4.54 8.49
N ALA A 20 1.77 -5.84 8.80
CA ALA A 20 0.70 -6.40 9.61
C ALA A 20 0.64 -5.77 11.00
N GLY A 21 1.80 -5.58 11.64
CA GLY A 21 1.91 -4.88 12.93
C GLY A 21 1.46 -3.41 12.86
N TRP A 22 1.78 -2.70 11.78
CA TRP A 22 1.30 -1.32 11.59
C TRP A 22 -0.21 -1.22 11.40
N LEU A 23 -0.80 -2.26 10.82
CA LEU A 23 -2.20 -2.27 10.41
C LEU A 23 -3.10 -2.96 11.43
N GLU A 24 -2.51 -3.60 12.46
CA GLU A 24 -3.21 -4.43 13.45
C GLU A 24 -4.05 -5.52 12.78
N VAL A 25 -3.50 -6.12 11.73
CA VAL A 25 -4.12 -7.21 10.95
C VAL A 25 -3.20 -8.42 10.90
N SER A 26 -3.68 -9.54 10.39
CA SER A 26 -2.85 -10.74 10.23
C SER A 26 -1.90 -10.58 9.05
N GLU A 27 -0.71 -11.19 9.15
CA GLU A 27 0.22 -11.24 8.01
C GLU A 27 -0.40 -11.89 6.78
N HIS A 28 -1.27 -12.89 6.98
CA HIS A 28 -2.00 -13.53 5.90
C HIS A 28 -2.88 -12.54 5.13
N ASP A 29 -3.55 -11.59 5.81
CA ASP A 29 -4.33 -10.55 5.14
C ASP A 29 -3.44 -9.69 4.25
N VAL A 30 -2.28 -9.27 4.76
CA VAL A 30 -1.29 -8.51 3.99
C VAL A 30 -0.79 -9.30 2.78
N GLN A 31 -0.52 -10.60 2.94
CA GLN A 31 -0.13 -11.45 1.81
C GLN A 31 -1.25 -11.59 0.77
N PHE A 32 -2.51 -11.73 1.19
CA PHE A 32 -3.65 -11.76 0.29
C PHE A 32 -3.79 -10.45 -0.49
N TRP A 33 -3.58 -9.31 0.15
CA TRP A 33 -3.57 -8.00 -0.52
C TRP A 33 -2.43 -7.85 -1.51
N ARG A 34 -1.22 -8.31 -1.16
CA ARG A 34 -0.06 -8.31 -2.06
C ARG A 34 -0.26 -9.21 -3.28
N ARG A 35 -1.00 -10.32 -3.11
CA ARG A 35 -1.38 -11.23 -4.20
C ARG A 35 -2.62 -10.79 -4.98
N GLY A 36 -3.34 -9.77 -4.50
CA GLY A 36 -4.58 -9.30 -5.10
C GLY A 36 -5.77 -10.25 -4.93
N ILE A 37 -5.71 -11.13 -3.93
CA ILE A 37 -6.80 -12.07 -3.59
C ILE A 37 -7.93 -11.33 -2.87
N THR A 38 -7.56 -10.47 -1.92
CA THR A 38 -8.50 -9.62 -1.18
C THR A 38 -8.08 -8.16 -1.30
N VAL A 39 -9.01 -7.24 -1.03
CA VAL A 39 -8.73 -5.81 -1.01
C VAL A 39 -8.54 -5.31 0.42
N PRO A 40 -7.51 -4.48 0.68
CA PRO A 40 -7.35 -3.88 1.99
C PRO A 40 -8.51 -2.92 2.29
N PRO A 41 -9.02 -2.92 3.53
CA PRO A 41 -10.03 -1.96 3.97
C PRO A 41 -9.45 -0.53 4.02
N PHE A 42 -10.33 0.48 3.96
CA PHE A 42 -9.93 1.89 3.88
C PHE A 42 -9.01 2.34 5.03
N TYR A 43 -9.21 1.83 6.25
CA TYR A 43 -8.35 2.17 7.39
C TYR A 43 -6.91 1.66 7.20
N ALA A 44 -6.74 0.47 6.62
CA ALA A 44 -5.42 -0.10 6.35
C ALA A 44 -4.73 0.73 5.27
N PHE A 45 -5.48 1.13 4.26
CA PHE A 45 -5.02 2.02 3.21
C PHE A 45 -4.45 3.33 3.75
N ASN A 46 -5.21 4.00 4.61
CA ASN A 46 -4.81 5.28 5.19
C ASN A 46 -3.59 5.12 6.13
N ARG A 47 -3.50 4.00 6.87
CA ARG A 47 -2.32 3.71 7.69
C ARG A 47 -1.08 3.41 6.87
N ILE A 48 -1.18 2.64 5.78
CA ILE A 48 -0.03 2.38 4.89
C ILE A 48 0.42 3.69 4.25
N ALA A 49 -0.53 4.50 3.73
CA ALA A 49 -0.25 5.81 3.15
C ALA A 49 0.50 6.70 4.14
N LYS A 50 0.01 6.80 5.38
CA LYS A 50 0.65 7.58 6.45
C LYS A 50 2.01 7.02 6.88
N ALA A 51 2.15 5.70 6.99
CA ALA A 51 3.39 5.06 7.44
C ALA A 51 4.50 5.14 6.39
N LEU A 52 4.13 5.19 5.12
CA LEU A 52 5.05 5.30 3.99
C LEU A 52 5.20 6.73 3.46
N ASP A 53 4.45 7.68 4.03
CA ASP A 53 4.35 9.07 3.56
C ASP A 53 4.05 9.14 2.04
N ILE A 54 3.08 8.33 1.59
CA ILE A 54 2.65 8.26 0.20
C ILE A 54 1.19 8.64 0.06
N ASP A 55 0.83 9.14 -1.13
CA ASP A 55 -0.55 9.49 -1.44
C ASP A 55 -1.44 8.23 -1.52
N PRO A 56 -2.56 8.17 -0.76
CA PRO A 56 -3.52 7.07 -0.87
C PRO A 56 -4.15 6.98 -2.27
N HIS A 57 -4.30 8.08 -3.01
CA HIS A 57 -4.75 8.06 -4.39
C HIS A 57 -3.75 7.34 -5.30
N TRP A 58 -2.44 7.54 -5.14
CA TRP A 58 -1.42 6.80 -5.90
C TRP A 58 -1.54 5.28 -5.68
N LEU A 59 -1.84 4.88 -4.45
CA LEU A 59 -1.96 3.48 -4.08
C LEU A 59 -3.21 2.84 -4.75
N CYS A 60 -4.29 3.60 -4.92
CA CYS A 60 -5.50 3.23 -5.68
C CYS A 60 -5.28 3.27 -7.22
N THR A 61 -5.03 4.46 -7.77
CA THR A 61 -5.02 4.75 -9.21
C THR A 61 -3.67 4.47 -9.86
N GLY A 62 -2.58 4.45 -9.09
CA GLY A 62 -1.22 4.40 -9.63
C GLY A 62 -0.74 5.72 -10.23
N GLN A 63 -1.56 6.77 -10.14
CA GLN A 63 -1.20 8.09 -10.64
C GLN A 63 -0.60 8.88 -9.49
N ASP A 64 0.67 9.22 -9.64
CA ASP A 64 1.32 10.21 -8.79
C ASP A 64 0.74 11.57 -9.21
N GLN A 65 0.08 12.31 -8.31
CA GLN A 65 -0.44 13.64 -8.64
C GLN A 65 0.68 14.64 -9.02
N GLY A 66 1.95 14.24 -8.96
CA GLY A 66 3.10 14.98 -9.47
C GLY A 66 3.38 14.80 -10.97
N ALA A 67 2.76 13.83 -11.66
CA ALA A 67 2.85 13.75 -13.11
C ALA A 67 1.84 14.71 -13.78
N HIS A 68 2.05 16.01 -13.62
CA HIS A 68 1.57 16.95 -14.62
C HIS A 68 2.22 16.55 -15.95
N PRO A 69 1.46 16.18 -17.01
CA PRO A 69 2.03 16.18 -18.34
C PRO A 69 2.27 17.65 -18.70
N ALA A 70 3.48 18.13 -18.45
CA ALA A 70 3.95 19.37 -19.05
C ALA A 70 4.11 19.09 -20.55
N ASN A 71 3.06 19.49 -21.27
CA ASN A 71 3.00 19.98 -22.66
C ASN A 71 4.16 19.60 -23.60
#